data_AF-A0A4Q3J519-F1
#
_entry.id   AF-A0A4Q3J519-F1
#
_cell.length_a   1.000
_cell.length_b   1.000
_cell.length_c   1.000
_cell.angle_alpha   90.00
_cell.angle_beta   90.00
_cell.angle_gamma   90.00
#
_symmetry.space_group_name_H-M   'P 1'
#
loop_
_entity.id
_entity.type
_entity.pdbx_description
1 polymer ?
#
loop_
_entity_poly.entity_id
_entity_poly.type
_entity_poly.pdbx_seq_one_letter_code
_entity_poly.pdbx_strand_id
1 'polypeptide(L)'
;MRAGKREDEMGRIRLGIAGWVFDEWRGEFYPPGLKQKEELTYASRHLGAIEINSTFYSHQKAQSFANWAAETPDDFMFTVKGHQFVTHI
;
A
#
# COMPACT_ATOMS: atom_id res chain seq x y z
N MET A 1 4.09 -42.75 14.92
CA MET A 1 3.71 -41.41 14.42
C MET A 1 4.76 -40.42 14.90
N ARG A 2 5.54 -39.81 14.00
CA ARG A 2 6.49 -38.74 14.34
C ARG A 2 6.04 -37.47 13.62
N ALA A 3 5.93 -36.39 14.38
CA ALA A 3 5.56 -35.07 13.88
C ALA A 3 6.47 -34.66 12.72
N GLY A 4 5.87 -34.31 11.58
CA GLY A 4 6.57 -33.68 10.48
C GLY A 4 7.08 -32.31 10.93
N LYS A 5 8.38 -32.09 10.81
CA LYS A 5 9.05 -30.80 10.95
C LYS A 5 8.35 -29.75 10.05
N ARG A 6 7.86 -28.65 10.62
CA ARG A 6 7.57 -27.41 9.88
C ARG A 6 8.90 -26.73 9.60
N GLU A 7 9.58 -27.15 8.54
CA GLU A 7 10.91 -26.63 8.17
C GLU A 7 10.92 -25.76 6.91
N ASP A 8 9.78 -25.20 6.46
CA ASP A 8 9.79 -24.35 5.26
C ASP A 8 8.72 -23.25 5.14
N GLU A 9 8.10 -22.80 6.24
CA GLU A 9 7.31 -21.55 6.19
C GLU A 9 8.16 -20.37 6.67
N MET A 10 9.10 -19.95 5.83
CA MET A 10 9.64 -18.59 5.98
C MET A 10 8.50 -17.60 5.74
N GLY A 11 8.24 -16.72 6.73
CA GLY A 11 7.23 -15.68 6.61
C GLY A 11 7.52 -14.74 5.43
N ARG A 12 6.48 -14.34 4.71
CA ARG A 12 6.61 -13.41 3.58
C ARG A 12 6.89 -11.99 4.08
N ILE A 13 8.04 -11.43 3.71
CA ILE A 13 8.38 -10.02 3.96
C ILE A 13 7.91 -9.18 2.77
N ARG A 14 7.28 -8.03 3.07
CA ARG A 14 6.86 -7.04 2.07
C ARG A 14 7.52 -5.70 2.37
N LEU A 15 8.15 -5.12 1.36
CA LEU A 15 8.74 -3.79 1.44
C LEU A 15 7.76 -2.77 0.86
N GLY A 16 7.66 -1.62 1.51
CA GLY A 16 6.64 -0.63 1.21
C GLY A 16 6.96 0.77 1.74
N ILE A 17 6.07 1.70 1.43
CA ILE A 17 6.20 3.13 1.73
C ILE A 17 4.91 3.67 2.38
N ALA A 18 4.98 4.84 2.99
CA ALA A 18 3.87 5.46 3.70
C ALA A 18 3.12 6.48 2.82
N GLY A 19 2.25 6.00 1.92
CA GLY A 19 1.55 6.84 0.93
C GLY A 19 2.19 6.75 -0.47
N TRP A 20 1.57 7.38 -1.47
CA TRP A 20 2.05 7.30 -2.86
C TRP A 20 1.93 8.61 -3.66
N VAL A 21 1.35 9.66 -3.10
CA VAL A 21 1.26 10.96 -3.79
C VAL A 21 2.33 11.89 -3.23
N PHE A 22 3.46 11.98 -3.93
CA PHE A 22 4.61 12.80 -3.56
C PHE A 22 5.14 13.53 -4.80
N ASP A 23 5.05 14.85 -4.80
CA ASP A 23 5.42 15.67 -5.95
C ASP A 23 6.93 15.60 -6.21
N GLU A 24 7.73 15.50 -5.14
CA GLU A 24 9.19 15.42 -5.15
C GLU A 24 9.70 14.11 -5.78
N TRP A 25 8.84 13.10 -5.91
CA TRP A 25 9.21 11.81 -6.49
C TRP A 25 9.03 11.79 -8.02
N ARG A 26 8.37 12.81 -8.59
CA ARG A 26 8.19 12.94 -10.04
C ARG A 26 9.50 13.31 -10.70
N GLY A 27 9.99 12.44 -11.58
CA GLY A 27 11.28 12.56 -12.25
C GLY A 27 12.38 11.69 -11.65
N GLU A 28 12.23 11.24 -10.40
CA GLU A 28 13.21 10.39 -9.71
C GLU A 28 12.70 8.95 -9.56
N PHE A 29 11.54 8.78 -8.93
CA PHE A 29 10.87 7.48 -8.79
C PHE A 29 9.75 7.31 -9.82
N TYR A 30 8.91 8.34 -9.99
CA TYR A 30 7.88 8.34 -11.02
C TYR A 30 8.46 8.83 -12.35
N PRO A 31 8.25 8.11 -13.46
CA PRO A 31 8.78 8.52 -14.75
C PRO A 31 8.19 9.86 -15.22
N PRO A 32 8.94 10.66 -16.00
CA PRO A 32 8.44 11.91 -16.55
C PRO A 32 7.14 11.71 -17.33
N GLY A 33 6.16 12.57 -17.08
CA GLY A 33 4.85 12.55 -17.77
C GLY A 33 3.84 11.55 -17.21
N LEU A 34 4.17 10.78 -16.16
CA LEU A 34 3.18 9.96 -15.46
C LEU A 34 2.08 10.85 -14.87
N LYS A 35 0.81 10.51 -15.12
CA LYS A 35 -0.31 11.24 -14.53
C LYS A 35 -0.41 10.88 -13.05
N GLN A 36 -0.67 11.85 -12.18
CA GLN A 36 -0.80 11.61 -10.73
C GLN A 36 -1.77 10.46 -10.39
N LYS A 37 -2.90 10.36 -11.10
CA LYS A 37 -3.87 9.28 -10.90
C LYS A 37 -3.33 7.87 -11.20
N GLU A 38 -2.19 7.75 -11.85
CA GLU A 38 -1.52 6.49 -12.18
C GLU A 38 -0.35 6.19 -11.23
N GLU A 39 -0.05 7.08 -10.27
CA GLU A 39 1.04 6.90 -9.30
C GLU A 39 0.85 5.66 -8.42
N LEU A 40 -0.39 5.34 -8.02
CA LEU A 40 -0.68 4.10 -7.26
C LEU A 40 -0.40 2.86 -8.12
N THR A 41 -0.93 2.83 -9.33
CA THR A 41 -0.70 1.74 -10.28
C THR A 41 0.80 1.56 -10.51
N TYR A 42 1.55 2.65 -10.71
CA TYR A 42 3.00 2.58 -10.90
C TYR A 42 3.72 2.05 -9.65
N ALA A 43 3.48 2.66 -8.48
CA ALA A 43 4.16 2.30 -7.25
C ALA A 43 3.90 0.84 -6.85
N SER A 44 2.66 0.35 -7.05
CA SER A 44 2.27 -1.02 -6.70
C SER A 44 2.88 -2.11 -7.59
N ARG A 45 3.48 -1.75 -8.74
CA ARG A 45 4.28 -2.68 -9.55
C ARG A 45 5.73 -2.78 -9.09
N HIS A 46 6.20 -1.83 -8.27
CA HIS A 46 7.59 -1.77 -7.81
C HIS A 46 7.73 -2.14 -6.32
N LEU A 47 6.64 -2.08 -5.55
CA LEU A 47 6.61 -2.31 -4.11
C LEU A 47 5.66 -3.45 -3.74
N GLY A 48 5.88 -4.07 -2.58
CA GLY A 48 5.06 -5.18 -2.09
C GLY A 48 3.91 -4.77 -1.18
N ALA A 49 3.94 -3.54 -0.65
CA ALA A 49 2.87 -2.94 0.14
C ALA A 49 2.96 -1.40 0.17
N ILE A 50 1.83 -0.72 0.45
CA ILE A 50 1.78 0.74 0.69
C ILE A 50 0.82 1.04 1.84
N GLU A 51 1.15 2.02 2.70
CA GLU A 51 0.23 2.52 3.73
C GLU A 51 -0.74 3.57 3.19
N ILE A 52 -2.02 3.41 3.51
CA ILE A 52 -3.05 4.42 3.32
C ILE A 52 -3.04 5.35 4.55
N ASN A 53 -2.49 6.55 4.35
CA ASN A 53 -2.42 7.60 5.38
C ASN A 53 -3.67 8.50 5.44
N SER A 54 -4.42 8.62 4.34
CA SER A 54 -5.57 9.53 4.25
C SER A 54 -6.70 9.18 5.22
N THR A 55 -6.77 7.93 5.68
CA THR A 55 -7.70 7.44 6.71
C THR A 55 -7.42 7.99 8.10
N PHE A 56 -6.21 8.49 8.35
CA PHE A 56 -5.88 9.17 9.61
C PHE A 56 -6.72 10.45 9.77
N TYR A 57 -6.91 11.19 8.67
CA TYR A 57 -7.53 12.51 8.66
C TYR A 57 -9.03 12.49 8.35
N SER A 58 -9.50 11.49 7.59
CA SER A 58 -10.86 11.47 7.08
C SER A 58 -11.37 10.04 6.86
N HIS A 59 -12.69 9.87 6.97
CA HIS A 59 -13.35 8.64 6.55
C HIS A 59 -13.36 8.52 5.03
N GLN A 60 -12.69 7.49 4.53
CA GLN A 60 -12.68 7.15 3.11
C GLN A 60 -13.98 6.42 2.73
N LYS A 61 -14.49 6.69 1.53
CA LYS A 61 -15.66 5.98 1.00
C LYS A 61 -15.26 4.55 0.64
N ALA A 62 -16.19 3.60 0.76
CA ALA A 62 -15.98 2.21 0.32
C ALA A 62 -15.47 2.13 -1.14
N GLN A 63 -15.99 2.99 -2.02
CA GLN A 63 -15.56 3.07 -3.40
C GLN A 63 -14.07 3.46 -3.55
N SER A 64 -13.52 4.30 -2.67
CA SER A 64 -12.10 4.65 -2.69
C SER A 64 -11.24 3.41 -2.48
N PHE A 65 -11.57 2.58 -1.48
CA PHE A 65 -10.87 1.32 -1.24
C PHE A 65 -11.02 0.33 -2.39
N ALA A 66 -12.23 0.22 -2.96
CA ALA A 66 -12.46 -0.65 -4.11
C ALA A 66 -11.63 -0.24 -5.34
N ASN A 67 -11.54 1.07 -5.60
CA ASN A 67 -10.73 1.60 -6.69
C ASN A 67 -9.24 1.34 -6.46
N TRP A 68 -8.72 1.63 -5.25
CA TRP A 68 -7.32 1.36 -4.93
C TRP A 68 -6.97 -0.12 -5.07
N ALA A 69 -7.83 -1.03 -4.59
CA ALA A 69 -7.63 -2.46 -4.78
C ALA A 69 -7.57 -2.85 -6.26
N ALA A 70 -8.46 -2.30 -7.10
CA ALA A 70 -8.52 -2.57 -8.53
C ALA A 70 -7.31 -2.01 -9.32
N GLU A 71 -6.64 -0.99 -8.80
CA GLU A 71 -5.44 -0.39 -9.42
C GLU A 71 -4.14 -1.15 -9.10
N THR A 72 -4.18 -2.07 -8.12
CA THR A 72 -3.00 -2.81 -7.61
C THR A 72 -3.02 -4.30 -8.00
N PRO A 73 -1.86 -5.01 -8.01
CA PRO A 73 -1.84 -6.46 -8.23
C PRO A 73 -2.59 -7.24 -7.15
N ASP A 74 -3.10 -8.43 -7.50
CA ASP A 74 -3.87 -9.30 -6.59
C ASP A 74 -3.11 -9.66 -5.31
N ASP A 75 -1.79 -9.75 -5.38
CA ASP A 75 -0.95 -10.09 -4.24
C ASP A 75 -0.41 -8.86 -3.51
N PHE A 76 -0.82 -7.65 -3.88
CA PHE A 76 -0.42 -6.41 -3.23
C PHE A 76 -1.18 -6.20 -1.90
N MET A 77 -0.53 -5.56 -0.93
CA MET A 77 -1.15 -5.30 0.37
C MET A 77 -1.15 -3.82 0.71
N PHE A 78 -2.26 -3.37 1.27
CA PHE A 78 -2.33 -2.08 1.94
C PHE A 78 -2.25 -2.26 3.45
N THR A 79 -1.51 -1.38 4.12
CA THR A 79 -1.72 -1.10 5.54
C THR A 79 -2.63 0.12 5.65
N VAL A 80 -3.49 0.17 6.67
CA VAL A 80 -4.43 1.27 6.86
C VAL A 80 -4.14 1.94 8.19
N LYS A 81 -3.84 3.25 8.14
CA LYS A 81 -3.60 4.00 9.35
C LYS A 81 -4.90 4.23 10.10
N GLY A 82 -4.89 3.94 11.40
CA GLY A 82 -6.02 4.18 12.28
C GLY A 82 -6.40 5.66 12.31
N HIS A 83 -7.70 5.95 12.43
CA HIS A 83 -8.18 7.34 12.46
C HIS A 83 -7.64 8.10 13.68
N GLN A 84 -7.38 9.40 13.53
CA GLN A 84 -6.85 10.23 14.62
C GLN A 84 -7.74 10.23 15.87
N PHE A 85 -9.08 10.23 15.69
CA PHE A 85 -10.04 10.12 16.79
C PHE A 85 -9.95 8.83 17.61
N VAL A 86 -9.26 7.79 17.13
CA VAL A 86 -9.06 6.55 17.90
C VAL A 86 -7.69 6.55 18.59
N THR A 87 -6.70 7.21 17.99
CA THR A 87 -5.29 7.04 18.34
C THR A 87 -4.66 8.24 19.03
N HIS A 88 -5.27 9.42 18.95
CA HIS A 88 -4.73 10.70 19.44
C HIS A 88 -5.71 11.43 20.38
N ILE A 89 -6.51 10.67 21.13
CA ILE A 89 -7.34 11.19 22.23
C ILE A 89 -6.46 11.50 23.44
#